data_AF-A0A9E5TA29-F1
#
_entry.id   AF-A0A9E5TA29-F1
#
_cell.length_a   1.000
_cell.length_b   1.000
_cell.length_c   1.000
_cell.angle_alpha   90.00
_cell.angle_beta   90.00
_cell.angle_gamma   90.00
#
_symmetry.space_group_name_H-M   'P 1'
#
loop_
_entity.id
_entity.type
_entity.pdbx_description
1 polymer ?
#
loop_
_entity_poly.entity_id
_entity_poly.type
_entity_poly.pdbx_seq_one_letter_code
_entity_poly.pdbx_strand_id
1 'polypeptide(L)'
;GFKFLGILIPSGTPWWLVPLMVPIEIVSQLARPVTLGVRLFANMTAGHTILYVLFGLMLAGGAVIGWLPFAFTVPVYILEVFVAFIQAYIFTVLACVYLGDA
;
A
#
# COMPACT_ATOMS: atom_id res chain seq x y z
N GLY A 1 9.15 13.69 -29.69
CA GLY A 1 9.31 12.48 -30.52
C GLY A 1 10.51 11.66 -30.08
N PHE A 2 11.72 12.00 -30.53
CA PHE A 2 12.92 11.18 -30.33
C PHE A 2 13.72 11.42 -29.03
N LYS A 3 13.32 12.39 -28.20
CA LYS A 3 13.97 12.67 -26.90
C LYS A 3 13.49 11.76 -25.75
N PHE A 4 12.34 11.09 -25.93
CA PHE A 4 11.76 10.15 -24.96
C PHE A 4 12.45 8.78 -24.93
N LEU A 5 13.15 8.39 -26.00
CA LEU A 5 13.95 7.16 -26.01
C LEU A 5 15.30 7.30 -25.28
N GLY A 6 15.77 8.51 -25.02
CA GLY A 6 17.04 8.77 -24.35
C GLY A 6 16.99 8.65 -22.82
N ILE A 7 15.80 8.85 -22.23
CA ILE A 7 15.56 8.72 -20.78
C ILE A 7 15.41 7.26 -20.33
N LEU A 8 15.19 6.35 -21.29
CA LEU A 8 14.95 4.92 -21.06
C LEU A 8 16.23 4.07 -21.07
N ILE A 9 17.39 4.68 -21.33
CA ILE A 9 18.68 3.99 -21.39
C ILE A 9 19.64 4.66 -20.39
N PRO A 10 19.69 4.19 -19.12
CA PRO A 10 20.84 4.46 -18.27
C PRO A 10 22.09 3.95 -18.98
N SER A 11 23.03 4.85 -19.21
CA SER A 11 24.36 4.58 -19.75
C SER A 11 25.06 3.51 -18.92
N GLY A 12 25.07 2.25 -19.39
CA GLY A 12 25.84 1.17 -18.78
C GLY A 12 25.32 -0.26 -18.95
N THR A 13 24.06 -0.45 -19.34
CA THR A 13 23.48 -1.81 -19.47
C THR A 13 23.70 -2.35 -20.89
N PRO A 14 24.26 -3.57 -21.07
CA PRO A 14 24.48 -4.15 -22.40
C PRO A 14 23.17 -4.15 -23.21
N TRP A 15 23.28 -3.72 -24.47
CA TRP A 15 22.19 -3.42 -25.41
C TRP A 15 21.12 -4.53 -25.53
N TRP A 16 21.47 -5.77 -25.19
CA TRP A 16 20.57 -6.93 -25.23
C TRP A 16 19.60 -7.03 -24.03
N LEU A 17 19.95 -6.47 -22.86
CA LEU A 17 19.11 -6.51 -21.65
C LEU A 17 18.19 -5.30 -21.50
N VAL A 18 18.52 -4.17 -22.15
CA VAL A 18 17.74 -2.92 -22.12
C VAL A 18 16.26 -3.13 -22.50
N PRO A 19 15.90 -3.81 -23.60
CA PRO A 19 14.49 -4.00 -23.94
C PRO A 19 13.72 -4.92 -22.98
N LEU A 20 14.40 -5.77 -22.20
CA LEU A 20 13.76 -6.63 -21.19
C LEU A 20 13.61 -5.91 -19.84
N MET A 21 14.55 -5.04 -19.47
CA MET A 21 14.50 -4.27 -18.23
C MET A 21 13.38 -3.24 -18.24
N VAL A 22 13.14 -2.57 -19.36
CA VAL A 22 12.08 -1.56 -19.51
C VAL A 22 10.69 -2.03 -19.07
N PRO A 23 10.15 -3.15 -19.59
CA PRO A 23 8.84 -3.64 -19.14
C PRO A 23 8.87 -4.08 -17.67
N ILE A 24 10.00 -4.62 -17.17
CA ILE A 24 10.15 -5.02 -15.76
C ILE A 24 10.14 -3.79 -14.84
N GLU A 25 10.81 -2.70 -15.22
CA GLU A 25 10.82 -1.44 -14.46
C GLU A 25 9.41 -0.82 -14.44
N ILE A 26 8.71 -0.78 -15.58
CA ILE A 26 7.31 -0.31 -15.65
C ILE A 26 6.39 -1.15 -14.75
N VAL A 27 6.52 -2.48 -14.78
CA VAL A 27 5.74 -3.38 -13.91
C VAL A 27 6.10 -3.18 -12.44
N SER A 28 7.38 -3.02 -12.10
CA SER A 28 7.86 -2.76 -10.73
C SER A 28 7.38 -1.40 -10.19
N GLN A 29 7.32 -0.40 -11.07
CA GLN A 29 6.83 0.94 -10.76
C GLN A 29 5.33 0.95 -10.49
N LEU A 30 4.54 0.15 -11.20
CA LEU A 30 3.11 -0.04 -10.90
C LEU A 30 2.88 -0.98 -9.70
N ALA A 31 3.75 -1.97 -9.50
CA ALA A 31 3.65 -2.92 -8.40
C ALA A 31 3.83 -2.25 -7.03
N ARG A 32 4.69 -1.21 -6.90
CA ARG A 32 4.84 -0.45 -5.64
C ARG A 32 3.50 0.17 -5.20
N PRO A 33 2.75 0.82 -6.12
CA PRO A 33 1.34 1.15 -6.09
C PRO A 33 0.41 0.21 -5.37
N VAL A 34 0.34 -0.93 -6.05
CA VAL A 34 -0.65 -1.98 -5.85
C VAL A 34 -0.37 -2.71 -4.56
N THR A 35 0.90 -3.04 -4.30
CA THR A 35 1.33 -3.73 -3.06
C THR A 35 0.91 -2.94 -1.83
N LEU A 36 0.85 -1.63 -1.97
CA LEU A 36 0.49 -0.74 -0.90
C LEU A 36 -1.01 -0.55 -0.72
N GLY A 37 -1.76 -0.40 -1.82
CA GLY A 37 -3.22 -0.45 -1.76
C GLY A 37 -3.71 -1.76 -1.13
N VAL A 38 -3.08 -2.88 -1.50
CA VAL A 38 -3.32 -4.19 -0.88
C VAL A 38 -2.97 -4.19 0.60
N ARG A 39 -1.87 -3.55 1.01
CA ARG A 39 -1.48 -3.44 2.43
C ARG A 39 -2.52 -2.70 3.25
N LEU A 40 -3.03 -1.58 2.75
CA LEU A 40 -4.08 -0.82 3.44
C LEU A 40 -5.40 -1.60 3.47
N PHE A 41 -5.77 -2.22 2.35
CA PHE A 41 -7.00 -3.03 2.24
C PHE A 41 -6.98 -4.23 3.19
N ALA A 42 -5.85 -4.94 3.28
CA ALA A 42 -5.66 -6.05 4.20
C ALA A 42 -5.79 -5.60 5.66
N ASN A 43 -5.18 -4.47 6.03
CA ASN A 43 -5.28 -3.88 7.35
C ASN A 43 -6.74 -3.51 7.72
N MET A 44 -7.43 -2.74 6.86
CA MET A 44 -8.83 -2.36 7.12
C MET A 44 -9.78 -3.58 7.17
N THR A 45 -9.56 -4.59 6.32
CA THR A 45 -10.36 -5.83 6.32
C THR A 45 -10.10 -6.67 7.56
N ALA A 46 -8.85 -6.75 8.02
CA ALA A 46 -8.48 -7.45 9.26
C ALA A 46 -9.09 -6.76 10.49
N GLY A 47 -9.00 -5.43 10.59
CA GLY A 47 -9.65 -4.65 11.66
C GLY A 47 -11.16 -4.88 11.72
N HIS A 48 -11.83 -4.87 10.57
CA HIS A 48 -13.28 -5.13 10.50
C HIS A 48 -13.63 -6.59 10.87
N THR A 49 -12.81 -7.56 10.45
CA THR A 49 -12.97 -8.98 10.81
C THR A 49 -12.79 -9.20 12.31
N ILE A 50 -11.80 -8.54 12.92
CA ILE A 50 -11.58 -8.57 14.37
C ILE A 50 -12.83 -8.03 15.08
N LEU A 51 -13.39 -6.89 14.66
CA LEU A 51 -14.62 -6.35 15.24
C LEU A 51 -15.79 -7.35 15.19
N TYR A 52 -15.99 -8.06 14.06
CA TYR A 52 -17.03 -9.09 13.97
C TYR A 52 -16.81 -10.25 14.95
N VAL A 53 -15.57 -10.73 15.08
CA VAL A 53 -15.23 -11.82 16.01
C VAL A 53 -15.43 -11.37 17.47
N LEU A 54 -15.07 -10.13 17.80
CA LEU A 54 -15.24 -9.59 19.15
C LEU A 54 -16.70 -9.33 19.51
N PHE A 55 -17.51 -8.90 18.53
CA PHE A 55 -18.96 -8.77 18.72
C PHE A 55 -19.61 -10.15 18.96
N GLY A 56 -19.16 -11.18 18.25
CA GLY A 56 -19.56 -12.57 18.50
C GLY A 56 -19.15 -13.07 19.90
N LEU A 57 -17.95 -12.73 20.35
CA LEU A 57 -17.47 -13.07 21.70
C LEU A 57 -18.25 -12.34 22.79
N MET A 58 -18.62 -11.08 22.58
CA MET A 58 -19.45 -10.30 23.50
C MET A 58 -20.84 -10.95 23.69
N LEU A 59 -21.45 -11.40 22.60
CA LEU A 59 -22.73 -12.12 22.63
C LEU A 59 -22.64 -13.46 23.38
N ALA A 60 -21.50 -14.15 23.32
CA ALA A 60 -21.30 -15.46 23.95
C ALA A 60 -20.78 -15.39 25.41
N GLY A 61 -19.94 -14.41 25.75
CA GLY A 61 -19.20 -14.34 27.02
C GLY A 61 -19.66 -13.27 28.03
N GLY A 62 -20.64 -12.44 27.67
CA GLY A 62 -21.19 -11.38 28.53
C GLY A 62 -20.38 -10.07 28.54
N ALA A 63 -21.06 -8.98 28.90
CA ALA A 63 -20.61 -7.59 28.71
C ALA A 63 -19.26 -7.22 29.36
N VAL A 64 -18.83 -7.94 30.40
CA VAL A 64 -17.58 -7.66 31.13
C VAL A 64 -16.34 -8.07 30.32
N ILE A 65 -16.40 -9.19 29.60
CA ILE A 65 -15.31 -9.65 28.72
C ILE A 65 -15.34 -8.89 27.38
N GLY A 66 -16.50 -8.36 26.98
CA GLY A 66 -16.67 -7.61 25.73
C GLY A 66 -16.02 -6.22 25.66
N TRP A 67 -15.64 -5.61 26.80
CA TRP A 67 -15.01 -4.29 26.81
C TRP A 67 -13.50 -4.32 26.50
N LEU A 68 -12.81 -5.37 26.96
CA LEU A 68 -11.37 -5.55 26.79
C LEU A 68 -10.91 -5.49 25.32
N PRO A 69 -11.63 -6.11 24.36
CA PRO A 69 -11.25 -6.07 22.96
C PRO A 69 -11.53 -4.73 22.28
N PHE A 70 -12.51 -3.97 22.78
CA PHE A 70 -12.81 -2.62 22.29
C PHE A 70 -11.67 -1.65 22.63
N ALA A 71 -11.12 -1.77 23.85
CA ALA A 71 -9.97 -0.98 24.28
C ALA A 71 -8.70 -1.21 23.44
N PHE A 72 -8.51 -2.43 22.90
CA PHE A 72 -7.37 -2.75 22.04
C PHE A 72 -7.59 -2.37 20.57
N THR A 73 -8.84 -2.39 20.08
CA THR A 73 -9.14 -2.13 18.67
C THR A 73 -9.11 -0.64 18.31
N VAL A 74 -9.55 0.24 19.22
CA VAL A 74 -9.61 1.70 18.96
C VAL A 74 -8.23 2.32 18.66
N PRO A 75 -7.15 2.07 19.44
CA PRO A 75 -5.83 2.62 19.15
C PRO A 75 -5.24 2.09 17.84
N VAL A 76 -5.48 0.82 17.52
CA VAL A 76 -4.99 0.17 16.28
C VAL A 76 -5.62 0.81 15.04
N TYR A 77 -6.93 1.08 15.08
CA TYR A 77 -7.64 1.77 14.00
C TYR A 77 -7.10 3.19 13.74
N ILE A 78 -6.79 3.93 14.82
CA ILE A 78 -6.20 5.27 14.71
C ILE A 78 -4.82 5.20 14.04
N LEU A 79 -4.01 4.20 14.41
CA LEU A 79 -2.70 3.97 13.81
C LEU A 79 -2.81 3.56 12.32
N GLU A 80 -3.78 2.73 11.95
CA GLU A 80 -4.04 2.37 10.55
C GLU A 80 -4.42 3.57 9.69
N VAL A 81 -5.32 4.44 10.17
CA VAL A 81 -5.71 5.67 9.47
C VAL A 81 -4.53 6.62 9.30
N PHE A 82 -3.68 6.75 10.33
CA PHE A 82 -2.47 7.57 10.23
C PHE A 82 -1.50 7.05 9.17
N VAL A 83 -1.24 5.73 9.14
CA VAL A 83 -0.39 5.09 8.13
C VAL A 83 -1.00 5.23 6.73
N ALA A 84 -2.33 5.18 6.60
CA ALA A 84 -3.03 5.39 5.33
C ALA A 84 -2.72 6.76 4.71
N PHE A 85 -2.70 7.82 5.52
CA PHE A 85 -2.35 9.17 5.09
C PHE A 85 -0.92 9.29 4.58
N ILE A 86 0.04 8.77 5.35
CA ILE A 86 1.46 8.76 4.96
C ILE A 86 1.62 8.04 3.63
N GLN A 87 0.81 7.02 3.38
CA GLN A 87 0.89 6.31 2.13
C GLN A 87 0.27 7.03 0.94
N ALA A 88 -0.93 7.56 1.08
CA ALA A 88 -1.51 8.39 0.03
C ALA A 88 -0.55 9.54 -0.39
N TYR A 89 0.18 10.10 0.57
CA TYR A 89 1.24 11.08 0.33
C TYR A 89 2.41 10.52 -0.49
N ILE A 90 3.02 9.40 -0.07
CA ILE A 90 4.15 8.78 -0.78
C ILE A 90 3.75 8.40 -2.21
N PHE A 91 2.55 7.87 -2.40
CA PHE A 91 2.01 7.55 -3.73
C PHE A 91 1.94 8.80 -4.62
N THR A 92 1.38 9.89 -4.10
CA THR A 92 1.23 11.14 -4.86
C THR A 92 2.59 11.74 -5.22
N VAL A 93 3.55 11.70 -4.29
CA VAL A 93 4.91 12.20 -4.55
C VAL A 93 5.63 11.35 -5.60
N LEU A 94 5.56 10.01 -5.51
CA LEU A 94 6.11 9.14 -6.55
C LEU A 94 5.46 9.44 -7.90
N ALA A 95 4.13 9.53 -7.97
CA ALA A 95 3.40 9.84 -9.20
C ALA A 95 3.82 11.19 -9.81
N CYS A 96 3.98 12.23 -8.98
CA CYS A 96 4.45 13.54 -9.44
C CYS A 96 5.88 13.50 -9.97
N VAL A 97 6.79 12.78 -9.32
CA VAL A 97 8.19 12.62 -9.79
C VAL A 97 8.22 11.87 -11.12
N TYR A 98 7.44 10.79 -11.27
CA TYR A 98 7.40 10.04 -12.53
C TYR A 98 6.75 10.81 -13.68
N LEU A 99 5.69 11.57 -13.40
CA LEU A 99 5.08 12.45 -14.40
C LEU A 99 5.96 13.67 -14.74
N GLY A 100 6.82 14.10 -13.82
CA GLY A 100 7.77 15.20 -14.06
C GLY A 100 9.06 14.78 -14.76
N ASP A 101 9.48 13.52 -14.63
CA ASP A 101 10.63 12.93 -15.34
C ASP A 101 10.31 12.50 -16.79
N ALA A 102 9.02 12.39 -17.14
CA ALA A 102 8.55 12.12 -18.51
C ALA A 102 8.38 13.41 -19.32
#